data_AF-A0A1V5AVA5-F1
#
_entry.id   AF-A0A1V5AVA5-F1
#
_cell.length_a   1.000
_cell.length_b   1.000
_cell.length_c   1.000
_cell.angle_alpha   90.00
_cell.angle_beta   90.00
_cell.angle_gamma   90.00
#
_symmetry.space_group_name_H-M   'P 1'
#
loop_
_entity.id
_entity.type
_entity.pdbx_description
1 polymer ?
#
loop_
_entity_poly.entity_id
_entity_poly.type
_entity_poly.pdbx_seq_one_letter_code
_entity_poly.pdbx_strand_id
1 'polypeptide(L)'
;MAALKHLYESRIPFFCRAWFEGYTSRIHSQDKEIESNIRLKLAHTYRVCENIAIIARSLRMNEGDLALAQAIALLHDVGRFEQLCGFGSFDDRVTLDHAQLGLRVINRSGVLCSLPWIERNLIRRSIWNHNKYSIPDTEKAEVNDFIQCYLEKRCLCDCLWR
;
A
#
# COMPACT_ATOMS: atom_id res chain seq x y z
N MET A 1 -11.35 19.84 -17.28
CA MET A 1 -10.13 19.37 -16.59
C MET A 1 -9.79 17.95 -17.04
N ALA A 2 -9.19 17.84 -18.22
CA ALA A 2 -8.73 16.58 -18.81
C ALA A 2 -7.25 16.74 -19.12
N ALA A 3 -6.44 16.76 -18.06
CA ALA A 3 -4.98 16.78 -18.17
C ALA A 3 -4.45 15.61 -17.32
N LEU A 4 -3.57 14.80 -17.92
CA LEU A 4 -2.81 13.70 -17.32
C LEU A 4 -3.41 12.28 -17.32
N LYS A 5 -4.28 11.90 -18.26
CA LYS A 5 -4.67 10.48 -18.44
C LYS A 5 -3.73 9.66 -19.34
N HIS A 6 -2.69 10.25 -19.94
CA HIS A 6 -2.01 9.67 -21.11
C HIS A 6 -0.49 9.44 -21.02
N LEU A 7 0.15 9.44 -19.83
CA LEU A 7 1.60 9.18 -19.76
C LEU A 7 2.08 8.10 -18.77
N TYR A 8 1.20 7.32 -18.13
CA TYR A 8 1.63 6.19 -17.30
C TYR A 8 0.66 5.01 -17.42
N GLU A 9 1.04 3.96 -18.16
CA GLU A 9 0.32 2.68 -18.06
C GLU A 9 0.60 2.07 -16.69
N SER A 10 -0.33 2.26 -15.75
CA SER A 10 -0.35 1.53 -14.49
C SER A 10 -0.43 0.04 -14.80
N ARG A 11 0.50 -0.76 -14.26
CA ARG A 11 0.52 -2.22 -14.28
C ARG A 11 -0.01 -2.81 -12.97
N ILE A 12 -0.78 -2.04 -12.20
CA ILE A 12 -1.49 -2.57 -11.03
C ILE A 12 -2.36 -3.75 -11.51
N PRO A 13 -2.23 -4.94 -10.91
CA PRO A 13 -3.09 -6.06 -11.26
C PRO A 13 -4.57 -5.68 -11.14
N PHE A 14 -5.36 -5.95 -12.17
CA PHE A 14 -6.76 -5.52 -12.25
C PHE A 14 -7.56 -5.93 -11.02
N PHE A 15 -7.40 -7.16 -10.54
CA PHE A 15 -8.10 -7.66 -9.35
C PHE A 15 -7.71 -6.90 -8.07
N CYS A 16 -6.46 -6.47 -7.90
CA CYS A 16 -6.03 -5.63 -6.78
C CYS A 16 -6.69 -4.24 -6.86
N ARG A 17 -6.67 -3.61 -8.04
CA ARG A 17 -7.29 -2.30 -8.27
C ARG A 17 -8.78 -2.33 -8.01
N ALA A 18 -9.50 -3.25 -8.67
CA ALA A 18 -10.93 -3.38 -8.56
C ALA A 18 -11.36 -3.67 -7.11
N TRP A 19 -10.61 -4.53 -6.41
CA TRP A 19 -10.86 -4.79 -5.00
C TRP A 19 -10.63 -3.56 -4.12
N PHE A 20 -9.52 -2.83 -4.30
CA PHE A 20 -9.20 -1.66 -3.49
C PHE A 20 -10.23 -0.54 -3.68
N GLU A 21 -10.61 -0.26 -4.93
CA GLU A 21 -11.65 0.72 -5.25
C GLU A 21 -12.99 0.29 -4.65
N GLY A 22 -13.37 -0.99 -4.77
CA GLY A 22 -14.58 -1.53 -4.16
C GLY A 22 -14.58 -1.49 -2.63
N TYR A 23 -13.44 -1.80 -1.99
CA TYR A 23 -13.26 -1.74 -0.54
C TYR A 23 -13.41 -0.30 -0.04
N THR A 24 -12.65 0.62 -0.62
CA THR A 24 -12.60 2.02 -0.16
C THR A 24 -13.84 2.83 -0.51
N SER A 25 -14.58 2.49 -1.57
CA SER A 25 -15.86 3.12 -1.91
C SER A 25 -16.95 2.99 -0.84
N ARG A 26 -16.75 2.10 0.14
CA ARG A 26 -17.68 1.85 1.25
C ARG A 26 -17.23 2.53 2.55
N ILE A 27 -16.09 3.21 2.53
CA ILE A 27 -15.42 3.75 3.72
C ILE A 27 -15.67 5.24 3.77
N HIS A 28 -16.56 5.65 4.66
CA HIS A 28 -16.96 7.03 4.87
C HIS A 28 -17.26 7.27 6.35
N SER A 29 -17.12 8.52 6.79
CA SER A 29 -17.49 8.93 8.16
C SER A 29 -18.38 10.17 8.14
N GLN A 30 -19.29 10.27 9.12
CA GLN A 30 -20.03 11.51 9.37
C GLN A 30 -19.16 12.55 10.08
N ASP A 31 -18.11 12.10 10.76
CA ASP A 31 -17.09 12.96 11.33
C ASP A 31 -16.23 13.54 10.20
N LYS A 32 -16.19 14.88 10.12
CA LYS A 32 -15.51 15.61 9.05
C LYS A 32 -13.99 15.42 9.07
N GLU A 33 -13.40 15.27 10.25
CA GLU A 33 -11.95 15.06 10.39
C GLU A 33 -11.58 13.65 9.92
N ILE A 34 -12.35 12.64 10.34
CA ILE A 34 -12.15 11.26 9.89
C ILE A 34 -12.36 11.14 8.38
N GLU A 35 -13.41 11.74 7.82
CA GLU A 35 -13.66 11.76 6.37
C GLU A 35 -12.53 12.46 5.59
N SER A 36 -12.00 13.57 6.11
CA SER A 36 -10.82 14.23 5.54
C SER A 36 -9.60 13.31 5.55
N ASN A 37 -9.36 12.62 6.67
CA ASN A 37 -8.25 11.68 6.82
C ASN A 37 -8.38 10.46 5.89
N ILE A 38 -9.59 9.95 5.66
CA ILE A 38 -9.85 8.89 4.66
C ILE A 38 -9.43 9.36 3.26
N ARG A 39 -9.84 10.57 2.85
CA ARG A 39 -9.49 11.14 1.54
C ARG A 39 -8.00 11.39 1.39
N LEU A 40 -7.35 11.87 2.45
CA LEU A 40 -5.90 12.07 2.50
C LEU A 40 -5.15 10.76 2.28
N LYS A 41 -5.60 9.67 2.93
CA LYS A 41 -5.00 8.33 2.73
C LYS A 41 -5.26 7.77 1.34
N LEU A 42 -6.46 7.94 0.78
CA LEU A 42 -6.73 7.58 -0.61
C LEU A 42 -5.80 8.30 -1.59
N ALA A 43 -5.69 9.63 -1.48
CA ALA A 43 -4.82 10.41 -2.33
C ALA A 43 -3.35 10.01 -2.16
N HIS A 44 -2.92 9.73 -0.92
CA HIS A 44 -1.59 9.23 -0.61
C HIS A 44 -1.31 7.89 -1.30
N THR A 45 -2.19 6.88 -1.17
CA THR A 45 -2.02 5.57 -1.80
C THR A 45 -1.82 5.70 -3.31
N TYR A 46 -2.60 6.53 -3.99
CA TYR A 46 -2.42 6.75 -5.44
C TYR A 46 -1.10 7.44 -5.77
N ARG A 47 -0.67 8.46 -5.00
CA ARG A 47 0.66 9.08 -5.18
C ARG A 47 1.79 8.06 -5.01
N VAL A 48 1.69 7.17 -4.03
CA VAL A 48 2.68 6.09 -3.82
C VAL A 48 2.70 5.12 -5.01
N CYS A 49 1.53 4.77 -5.55
CA CYS A 49 1.41 3.91 -6.75
C CYS A 49 2.03 4.55 -8.01
N GLU A 50 1.96 5.87 -8.15
CA GLU A 50 2.62 6.61 -9.24
C GLU A 50 4.13 6.66 -9.03
N ASN A 51 4.57 7.03 -7.83
CA ASN A 51 5.99 7.13 -7.48
C ASN A 51 6.70 5.79 -7.69
N ILE A 52 6.14 4.69 -7.16
CA ILE A 52 6.77 3.37 -7.27
C ILE A 52 6.94 2.95 -8.74
N ALA A 53 6.04 3.37 -9.62
CA ALA A 53 6.12 3.07 -11.05
C ALA A 53 7.24 3.86 -11.74
N ILE A 54 7.46 5.13 -11.34
CA ILE A 54 8.59 5.95 -11.79
C ILE A 54 9.92 5.33 -11.39
N ILE A 55 9.99 4.90 -10.14
CA ILE A 55 11.16 4.28 -9.54
C ILE A 55 11.48 2.94 -10.20
N ALA A 56 10.48 2.07 -10.32
CA ALA A 56 10.63 0.75 -10.94
C ALA A 56 11.16 0.86 -12.38
N ARG A 57 10.68 1.86 -13.14
CA ARG A 57 11.16 2.11 -14.50
C ARG A 57 12.56 2.72 -14.56
N SER A 58 12.91 3.64 -13.67
CA SER A 58 14.27 4.21 -13.63
C SER A 58 15.31 3.13 -13.34
N LEU A 59 14.90 2.08 -12.64
CA LEU A 59 15.70 0.92 -12.29
C LEU A 59 15.55 -0.25 -13.28
N ARG A 60 14.81 -0.05 -14.38
CA ARG A 60 14.62 -1.02 -15.48
C ARG A 60 14.09 -2.38 -15.01
N MET A 61 13.19 -2.39 -14.02
CA MET A 61 12.49 -3.61 -13.61
C MET A 61 11.69 -4.20 -14.78
N ASN A 62 11.53 -5.53 -14.79
CA ASN A 62 10.61 -6.18 -15.70
C ASN A 62 9.15 -5.88 -15.35
N GLU A 63 8.23 -6.23 -16.25
CA GLU A 63 6.81 -5.90 -16.08
C GLU A 63 6.14 -6.59 -14.89
N GLY A 64 6.55 -7.83 -14.56
CA GLY A 64 6.02 -8.57 -13.42
C GLY A 64 6.43 -7.93 -12.09
N ASP A 65 7.69 -7.56 -11.97
CA ASP A 65 8.25 -6.86 -10.82
C ASP A 65 7.60 -5.47 -10.62
N LEU A 66 7.35 -4.73 -11.71
CA LEU A 66 6.60 -3.48 -11.67
C LEU A 66 5.16 -3.70 -11.18
N ALA A 67 4.47 -4.73 -11.67
CA ALA A 67 3.12 -5.06 -11.24
C ALA A 67 3.05 -5.41 -9.74
N LEU A 68 4.01 -6.18 -9.24
CA LEU A 68 4.12 -6.52 -7.81
C LEU A 68 4.39 -5.30 -6.95
N ALA A 69 5.34 -4.44 -7.36
CA ALA A 69 5.64 -3.21 -6.65
C ALA A 69 4.42 -2.27 -6.56
N GLN A 70 3.66 -2.15 -7.65
CA GLN A 70 2.42 -1.36 -7.65
C GLN A 70 1.28 -2.01 -6.85
N ALA A 71 1.17 -3.34 -6.82
CA ALA A 71 0.23 -4.03 -5.94
C ALA A 71 0.54 -3.77 -4.46
N ILE A 72 1.82 -3.80 -4.08
CA ILE A 72 2.26 -3.52 -2.71
C ILE A 72 1.97 -2.07 -2.35
N ALA A 73 2.30 -1.12 -3.23
CA ALA A 73 1.99 0.29 -3.04
C ALA A 73 0.48 0.54 -2.84
N LEU A 74 -0.38 -0.13 -3.61
CA LEU A 74 -1.83 0.01 -3.47
C LEU A 74 -2.35 -0.54 -2.13
N LEU A 75 -1.75 -1.62 -1.64
CA LEU A 75 -2.28 -2.39 -0.52
C LEU A 75 -1.63 -2.07 0.84
N HIS A 76 -0.49 -1.40 0.88
CA HIS A 76 0.30 -1.22 2.12
C HIS A 76 -0.49 -0.55 3.26
N ASP A 77 -1.22 0.52 2.93
CA ASP A 77 -1.92 1.35 3.90
C ASP A 77 -3.40 0.93 4.09
N VAL A 78 -3.83 -0.24 3.58
CA VAL A 78 -5.22 -0.72 3.73
C VAL A 78 -5.68 -0.71 5.19
N GLY A 79 -4.78 -1.02 6.13
CA GLY A 79 -5.12 -1.02 7.54
C GLY A 79 -5.43 0.36 8.12
N ARG A 80 -4.98 1.45 7.47
CA ARG A 80 -5.28 2.82 7.90
C ARG A 80 -6.76 3.15 7.85
N PHE A 81 -7.49 2.55 6.92
CA PHE A 81 -8.94 2.75 6.81
C PHE A 81 -9.69 2.13 7.99
N GLU A 82 -9.37 0.88 8.34
CA GLU A 82 -9.90 0.24 9.56
C GLU A 82 -9.48 0.99 10.83
N GLN A 83 -8.23 1.48 10.87
CA GLN A 83 -7.69 2.21 12.00
C GLN A 83 -8.44 3.52 12.22
N LEU A 84 -8.71 4.28 11.16
CA LEU A 84 -9.51 5.50 11.22
C LEU A 84 -10.97 5.23 11.61
N CYS A 85 -11.62 4.24 10.99
CA CYS A 85 -13.02 3.94 11.29
C CYS A 85 -13.22 3.38 12.70
N GLY A 86 -12.26 2.61 13.21
CA GLY A 86 -12.35 2.00 14.54
C GLY A 86 -11.84 2.88 15.68
N PHE A 87 -10.81 3.69 15.44
CA PHE A 87 -10.10 4.43 16.50
C PHE A 87 -10.00 5.94 16.25
N GLY A 88 -10.35 6.44 15.06
CA GLY A 88 -10.24 7.87 14.72
C GLY A 88 -8.81 8.41 14.68
N SER A 89 -7.79 7.54 14.58
CA SER A 89 -6.39 7.94 14.71
C SER A 89 -5.47 7.11 13.79
N PHE A 90 -4.34 7.71 13.41
CA PHE A 90 -3.24 7.02 12.71
C PHE A 90 -2.12 6.56 13.65
N ASP A 91 -2.24 6.81 14.95
CA ASP A 91 -1.15 6.49 15.87
C ASP A 91 -1.18 5.01 16.25
N ASP A 92 -0.30 4.21 15.65
CA ASP A 92 -0.14 2.78 15.91
C ASP A 92 0.18 2.47 17.39
N ARG A 93 0.75 3.43 18.14
CA ARG A 93 1.16 3.22 19.54
C ARG A 93 -0.02 3.23 20.51
N VAL A 94 -1.07 3.97 20.17
CA VAL A 94 -2.29 4.08 20.97
C VAL A 94 -3.46 3.30 20.37
N THR A 95 -3.28 2.79 19.16
CA THR A 95 -4.26 1.95 18.44
C THR A 95 -3.66 0.57 18.14
N LEU A 96 -3.96 0.00 16.97
CA LEU A 96 -3.37 -1.24 16.48
C LEU A 96 -2.45 -0.93 15.30
N ASP A 97 -1.39 -1.74 15.16
CA ASP A 97 -0.48 -1.69 14.03
C ASP A 97 -1.25 -1.80 12.69
N HIS A 98 -1.17 -0.76 11.87
CA HIS A 98 -1.91 -0.71 10.61
C HIS A 98 -1.43 -1.73 9.57
N ALA A 99 -0.16 -2.15 9.57
CA ALA A 99 0.29 -3.24 8.71
C ALA A 99 -0.41 -4.55 9.08
N GLN A 100 -0.54 -4.84 10.38
CA GLN A 100 -1.27 -6.00 10.86
C GLN A 100 -2.77 -5.92 10.54
N LEU A 101 -3.40 -4.75 10.74
CA LEU A 101 -4.80 -4.51 10.32
C LEU A 101 -4.99 -4.75 8.82
N GLY A 102 -4.12 -4.18 7.99
CA GLY A 102 -4.17 -4.30 6.55
C GLY A 102 -4.09 -5.75 6.09
N LEU A 103 -3.15 -6.52 6.65
CA LEU A 103 -3.05 -7.96 6.36
C LEU A 103 -4.29 -8.73 6.78
N ARG A 104 -4.94 -8.40 7.91
CA ARG A 104 -6.21 -9.04 8.29
C ARG A 104 -7.29 -8.80 7.24
N VAL A 105 -7.42 -7.57 6.74
CA VAL A 105 -8.40 -7.21 5.70
C VAL A 105 -8.10 -7.93 4.39
N ILE A 106 -6.85 -7.88 3.92
CA ILE A 106 -6.39 -8.51 2.68
C ILE A 106 -6.58 -10.04 2.72
N ASN A 107 -6.33 -10.67 3.87
CA ASN A 107 -6.49 -12.11 4.01
C ASN A 107 -7.95 -12.54 4.02
N ARG A 108 -8.81 -11.77 4.68
CA ARG A 108 -10.26 -12.04 4.71
C ARG A 108 -10.91 -11.84 3.34
N SER A 109 -10.39 -10.90 2.54
CA SER A 109 -10.96 -10.63 1.22
C SER A 109 -10.57 -11.65 0.16
N GLY A 110 -9.47 -12.37 0.34
CA GLY A 110 -8.95 -13.28 -0.67
C GLY A 110 -8.43 -12.57 -1.94
N VAL A 111 -8.17 -11.26 -1.89
CA VAL A 111 -7.74 -10.48 -3.07
C VAL A 111 -6.46 -11.02 -3.73
N LEU A 112 -5.60 -11.69 -2.96
CA LEU A 112 -4.34 -12.27 -3.47
C LEU A 112 -4.47 -13.76 -3.85
N CYS A 113 -5.67 -14.35 -3.81
CA CYS A 113 -5.86 -15.80 -4.01
C CYS A 113 -5.51 -16.29 -5.43
N SER A 114 -5.57 -15.41 -6.43
CA SER A 114 -5.18 -15.72 -7.82
C SER A 114 -3.67 -15.66 -8.07
N LEU A 115 -2.89 -15.10 -7.15
CA LEU A 115 -1.44 -14.99 -7.30
C LEU A 115 -0.71 -16.28 -6.90
N PRO A 116 0.41 -16.60 -7.57
CA PRO A 116 1.35 -17.61 -7.12
C PRO A 116 1.76 -17.41 -5.67
N TRP A 117 2.08 -18.49 -4.96
CA TRP A 117 2.44 -18.43 -3.54
C TRP A 117 3.61 -17.48 -3.27
N ILE A 118 4.64 -17.50 -4.14
CA ILE A 118 5.83 -16.64 -4.02
C ILE A 118 5.44 -15.16 -4.04
N GLU A 119 4.63 -14.76 -5.03
CA GLU A 119 4.16 -13.38 -5.18
C GLU A 119 3.23 -12.94 -4.04
N ARG A 120 2.30 -13.81 -3.64
CA ARG A 120 1.42 -13.56 -2.49
C ARG A 120 2.22 -13.36 -1.21
N ASN A 121 3.22 -14.22 -0.98
CA ASN A 121 4.06 -14.15 0.20
C ASN A 121 4.90 -12.87 0.20
N LEU A 122 5.47 -12.50 -0.96
CA LEU A 122 6.20 -11.25 -1.12
C LEU A 122 5.33 -10.04 -0.77
N ILE A 123 4.13 -9.94 -1.33
CA ILE A 123 3.20 -8.83 -1.03
C ILE A 123 2.91 -8.78 0.47
N ARG A 124 2.57 -9.91 1.08
CA ARG A 124 2.24 -9.96 2.51
C ARG A 124 3.41 -9.55 3.40
N ARG A 125 4.62 -10.00 3.09
CA ARG A 125 5.83 -9.67 3.86
C ARG A 125 6.22 -8.20 3.68
N SER A 126 6.10 -7.66 2.47
CA SER A 126 6.33 -6.23 2.24
C SER A 126 5.34 -5.38 3.03
N ILE A 127 4.04 -5.75 3.05
CA ILE A 127 3.05 -5.06 3.87
C ILE A 127 3.35 -5.22 5.36
N TRP A 128 3.70 -6.42 5.85
CA TRP A 128 4.03 -6.64 7.26
C TRP A 128 5.15 -5.73 7.76
N ASN A 129 6.17 -5.52 6.93
CA ASN A 129 7.39 -4.82 7.31
C ASN A 129 7.38 -3.32 7.00
N HIS A 130 6.38 -2.79 6.28
CA HIS A 130 6.46 -1.44 5.71
C HIS A 130 6.50 -0.30 6.74
N ASN A 131 5.98 -0.52 7.94
CA ASN A 131 5.99 0.46 9.04
C ASN A 131 7.02 0.14 10.13
N LYS A 132 7.83 -0.91 9.96
CA LYS A 132 8.82 -1.32 10.95
C LYS A 132 10.07 -0.47 10.82
N TYR A 133 10.72 -0.20 11.95
CA TYR A 133 11.95 0.59 11.99
C TYR A 133 13.09 -0.07 11.22
N SER A 134 13.14 -1.40 11.28
CA SER A 134 14.10 -2.21 10.55
C SER A 134 13.50 -3.56 10.23
N ILE A 135 14.01 -4.15 9.16
CA ILE A 135 13.68 -5.51 8.76
C ILE A 135 14.69 -6.48 9.37
N PRO A 136 14.25 -7.59 9.98
CA PRO A 136 15.14 -8.64 10.43
C PRO A 136 15.97 -9.23 9.29
N ASP A 137 17.23 -9.62 9.53
CA ASP A 137 18.09 -10.20 8.48
C ASP A 137 17.51 -11.49 7.89
N THR A 138 16.75 -12.24 8.69
CA THR A 138 15.99 -13.43 8.25
C THR A 138 14.94 -13.10 7.19
N GLU A 139 14.49 -11.85 7.14
CA GLU A 139 13.51 -11.38 6.16
C GLU A 139 14.15 -10.81 4.89
N LYS A 140 15.46 -10.48 4.92
CA LYS A 140 16.20 -9.89 3.79
C LYS A 140 16.65 -10.91 2.75
N ALA A 141 16.89 -12.17 3.16
CA ALA A 141 17.46 -13.20 2.28
C ALA A 141 16.50 -13.72 1.17
N GLU A 142 15.20 -13.43 1.27
CA GLU A 142 14.19 -13.87 0.30
C GLU A 142 13.41 -12.71 -0.34
N VAL A 143 13.41 -11.54 0.30
CA VAL A 143 12.74 -10.35 -0.23
C VAL A 143 13.77 -9.62 -1.05
N ASN A 144 13.62 -9.68 -2.38
CA ASN A 144 14.35 -8.83 -3.33
C ASN A 144 14.48 -7.43 -2.70
N ASP A 145 15.72 -7.03 -2.37
CA ASP A 145 16.11 -5.83 -1.59
C ASP A 145 15.45 -4.52 -2.09
N PHE A 146 14.86 -4.57 -3.27
CA PHE A 146 14.32 -3.49 -4.05
C PHE A 146 13.00 -2.88 -3.56
N ILE A 147 11.96 -3.71 -3.31
CA ILE A 147 10.65 -3.21 -2.87
C ILE A 147 10.73 -2.69 -1.44
N GLN A 148 11.63 -3.31 -0.68
CA GLN A 148 11.87 -3.09 0.72
C GLN A 148 12.60 -1.75 0.98
N CYS A 149 13.63 -1.43 0.19
CA CYS A 149 14.39 -0.17 0.30
C CYS A 149 13.55 1.10 0.02
N TYR A 150 12.42 0.96 -0.72
CA TYR A 150 11.53 2.09 -1.02
C TYR A 150 10.43 2.35 0.02
N LEU A 151 9.96 1.30 0.71
CA LEU A 151 9.05 1.43 1.84
C LEU A 151 9.75 2.03 3.07
N GLU A 152 11.04 1.72 3.27
CA GLU A 152 11.73 2.17 4.47
C GLU A 152 12.09 3.67 4.46
N LYS A 153 12.46 4.32 3.34
CA LYS A 153 13.10 5.67 3.47
C LYS A 153 12.82 6.78 2.44
N ARG A 154 12.10 6.60 1.33
CA ARG A 154 11.90 7.73 0.36
C ARG A 154 10.57 7.85 -0.39
N CYS A 155 9.65 6.88 -0.35
CA CYS A 155 8.36 7.03 -1.06
C CYS A 155 7.24 7.71 -0.24
N LEU A 156 7.46 8.03 1.04
CA LEU A 156 6.39 8.39 1.99
C LEU A 156 6.61 9.72 2.75
N CYS A 157 7.53 10.60 2.29
CA CYS A 157 7.83 11.87 2.99
C CYS A 157 6.72 12.94 2.96
N ASP A 158 5.49 12.62 2.56
CA ASP A 158 4.32 13.42 2.94
C ASP A 158 3.83 13.11 4.37
N CYS A 159 4.44 12.13 5.06
CA CYS A 159 4.19 11.88 6.48
C CYS A 159 4.91 12.88 7.41
N LEU A 160 5.37 14.03 6.91
CA LEU A 160 5.56 15.21 7.76
C LEU A 160 4.20 15.81 8.13
N TRP A 161 3.39 15.04 8.87
CA TRP A 161 2.29 15.59 9.66
C TRP A 161 2.87 16.16 10.95
N ARG A 162 3.64 17.24 10.79
CA ARG A 162 3.82 18.28 11.81
C ARG A 162 3.04 19.50 11.37
#